data_AF-A0A7Y4X9K7-F1
#
_entry.id   AF-A0A7Y4X9K7-F1
#
_cell.length_a   1.000
_cell.length_b   1.000
_cell.length_c   1.000
_cell.angle_alpha   90.00
_cell.angle_beta   90.00
_cell.angle_gamma   90.00
#
_symmetry.space_group_name_H-M   'P 1'
#
loop_
_entity.id
_entity.type
_entity.pdbx_description
1 polymer ?
#
loop_
_entity_poly.entity_id
_entity_poly.type
_entity_poly.pdbx_seq_one_letter_code
_entity_poly.pdbx_strand_id
1 'polypeptide(L)'
;FTGDVIALAKDDAQAGEPLLQPVMRDGELAAPLPSLAETQARARQQLAALPDKYKTLRHAPAYPVRFSERLNAERERLLAAITNGV
;
A
#
# COMPACT_ATOMS: atom_id res chain seq x y z
N PHE A 1 1.15 13.56 0.01
CA PHE A 1 1.51 12.38 0.81
C PHE A 1 1.38 12.69 2.30
N THR A 2 0.57 11.92 3.01
CA THR A 2 0.34 12.05 4.46
C THR A 2 0.61 10.74 5.22
N GLY A 3 0.74 9.62 4.50
CA GLY A 3 0.97 8.28 5.04
C GLY A 3 0.15 7.23 4.29
N ASP A 4 0.48 5.96 4.51
CA ASP A 4 -0.21 4.82 3.90
C ASP A 4 -0.84 3.92 4.97
N VAL A 5 -1.93 3.24 4.58
CA VAL A 5 -2.64 2.30 5.43
C VAL A 5 -2.69 0.95 4.73
N ILE A 6 -2.19 -0.09 5.40
CA ILE A 6 -2.35 -1.48 5.00
C ILE A 6 -3.66 -1.97 5.62
N ALA A 7 -4.61 -2.37 4.77
CA ALA A 7 -5.96 -2.74 5.17
C ALA A 7 -6.39 -4.05 4.50
N LEU A 8 -7.48 -4.65 4.99
CA LEU A 8 -8.09 -5.80 4.32
C LEU A 8 -8.63 -5.37 2.94
N ALA A 9 -8.48 -6.24 1.94
CA ALA A 9 -8.94 -5.95 0.58
C ALA A 9 -10.46 -5.83 0.46
N LYS A 10 -11.21 -6.44 1.40
CA LYS A 10 -12.67 -6.44 1.43
C LYS A 10 -13.15 -5.90 2.78
N ASP A 11 -14.26 -5.18 2.73
CA ASP A 11 -15.00 -4.68 3.89
C ASP A 11 -14.20 -3.76 4.84
N ASP A 12 -13.07 -3.21 4.41
CA ASP A 12 -12.20 -2.37 5.25
C ASP A 12 -11.78 -1.10 4.51
N ALA A 13 -12.78 -0.36 4.03
CA ALA A 13 -12.57 0.87 3.26
C ALA A 13 -11.76 1.90 4.06
N GLN A 14 -10.66 2.37 3.47
CA GLN A 14 -9.82 3.43 4.01
C GLN A 14 -9.96 4.69 3.17
N ALA A 15 -9.76 5.85 3.80
CA ALA A 15 -9.61 7.09 3.06
C ALA A 15 -8.30 7.08 2.26
N GLY A 16 -8.32 7.64 1.05
CA GLY A 16 -7.16 7.75 0.18
C GLY A 16 -7.31 6.95 -1.11
N GLU A 17 -6.17 6.70 -1.77
CA GLU A 17 -6.11 6.02 -3.06
C GLU A 17 -5.60 4.58 -2.88
N PRO A 18 -6.28 3.55 -3.43
CA PRO A 18 -5.77 2.19 -3.40
C PRO A 18 -4.45 2.08 -4.19
N LEU A 19 -3.38 1.70 -3.51
CA LEU A 19 -2.05 1.60 -4.14
C LEU A 19 -1.87 0.31 -4.94
N LEU A 20 -2.49 -0.79 -4.47
CA LEU A 20 -2.54 -2.05 -5.22
C LEU A 20 -3.69 -2.00 -6.23
N GLN A 21 -3.34 -2.15 -7.50
CA GLN A 21 -4.28 -2.19 -8.60
C GLN A 21 -4.21 -3.57 -9.27
N PRO A 22 -5.35 -4.21 -9.60
CA PRO A 22 -5.36 -5.50 -10.25
C PRO A 22 -4.82 -5.39 -11.67
N VAL A 23 -3.71 -6.08 -11.95
CA VAL A 23 -3.08 -6.14 -13.29
C VAL A 23 -3.46 -7.42 -14.05
N MET A 24 -3.89 -8.46 -13.33
CA MET A 24 -4.30 -9.75 -13.88
C MET A 24 -5.50 -10.28 -13.10
N ARG A 25 -6.45 -10.92 -13.79
CA ARG A 25 -7.58 -11.66 -13.21
C ARG A 25 -7.74 -12.96 -13.97
N ASP A 26 -7.85 -14.07 -13.25
CA ASP A 26 -8.06 -15.41 -13.83
C ASP A 26 -7.05 -15.78 -14.92
N GLY A 27 -5.79 -15.33 -14.78
CA GLY A 27 -4.71 -15.58 -15.73
C GLY A 27 -4.65 -14.60 -16.91
N GLU A 28 -5.61 -13.68 -17.04
CA GLU A 28 -5.69 -12.71 -18.12
C GLU A 28 -5.35 -11.29 -17.64
N LEU A 29 -4.71 -10.50 -18.50
CA LEU A 29 -4.41 -9.10 -18.20
C LEU A 29 -5.71 -8.30 -18.01
N ALA A 30 -5.82 -7.63 -16.87
CA ALA A 30 -7.00 -6.82 -16.54
C ALA A 30 -7.04 -5.49 -17.31
N ALA A 31 -5.89 -5.02 -17.81
CA ALA A 31 -5.72 -3.82 -18.62
C ALA A 31 -4.38 -3.88 -19.38
N PRO A 32 -4.19 -3.07 -20.44
CA PRO A 32 -2.88 -2.89 -21.05
C PRO A 32 -1.83 -2.42 -20.04
N LEU A 33 -0.59 -2.88 -20.22
CA LEU A 33 0.53 -2.40 -19.41
C LEU A 33 0.89 -0.95 -19.80
N PRO A 34 1.30 -0.11 -18.84
CA PRO A 34 1.73 1.25 -19.16
C PRO A 34 3.00 1.21 -20.02
N SER A 35 3.11 2.17 -20.92
CA SER A 35 4.33 2.44 -21.65
C SER A 35 5.45 2.94 -20.73
N LEU A 36 6.68 2.91 -21.24
CA LEU A 36 7.83 3.50 -20.54
C LEU A 36 7.63 5.00 -20.28
N ALA A 37 7.05 5.73 -21.23
CA ALA A 37 6.82 7.16 -21.12
C ALA A 37 5.80 7.48 -20.00
N GLU A 38 4.69 6.75 -19.94
CA GLU A 38 3.68 6.88 -18.88
C GLU A 38 4.27 6.54 -17.50
N THR A 39 5.08 5.48 -17.43
CA THR A 39 5.77 5.07 -16.20
C THR A 39 6.73 6.16 -15.71
N GLN A 40 7.54 6.74 -16.61
CA GLN A 40 8.44 7.84 -16.28
C GLN A 40 7.70 9.10 -15.83
N ALA A 41 6.60 9.45 -16.52
CA ALA A 41 5.77 10.60 -16.17
C ALA A 41 5.18 10.44 -14.76
N ARG A 42 4.59 9.27 -14.47
CA ARG A 42 4.07 8.95 -13.13
C ARG A 42 5.17 9.05 -12.07
N ALA A 43 6.35 8.47 -12.30
CA ALA A 43 7.45 8.52 -11.34
C ALA A 43 7.89 9.96 -11.03
N ARG A 44 8.05 10.81 -12.06
CA ARG A 44 8.38 12.23 -11.88
C ARG A 44 7.31 12.97 -11.08
N GLN A 45 6.04 12.72 -11.37
CA GLN A 45 4.91 13.37 -10.70
C GLN A 45 4.83 12.96 -9.22
N GLN A 46 5.00 11.67 -8.92
CA GLN A 46 5.01 11.16 -7.55
C GLN A 46 6.21 11.68 -6.75
N LEU A 47 7.40 11.70 -7.34
CA LEU A 47 8.59 12.29 -6.70
C LEU A 47 8.43 13.79 -6.46
N ALA A 48 7.82 14.53 -7.39
CA ALA A 48 7.56 15.96 -7.20
C ALA A 48 6.61 16.23 -6.03
N ALA A 49 5.55 15.42 -5.90
CA ALA A 49 4.57 15.56 -4.82
C ALA A 49 5.08 15.09 -3.45
N LEU A 50 6.15 14.28 -3.39
CA LEU A 50 6.70 13.77 -2.13
C LEU A 50 7.24 14.95 -1.27
N PRO A 51 6.99 14.99 0.04
CA PRO A 51 7.61 15.99 0.90
C PRO A 51 9.15 15.88 0.93
N ASP A 52 9.85 17.01 0.91
CA ASP A 52 11.31 17.04 0.78
C ASP A 52 12.07 16.28 1.88
N LYS A 53 11.51 16.24 3.09
CA LYS A 53 12.08 15.45 4.20
C LYS A 53 12.25 13.96 3.85
N TYR A 54 11.42 13.42 2.97
CA TYR A 54 11.51 12.03 2.51
C TYR A 54 12.39 11.84 1.26
N LYS A 55 12.86 12.94 0.63
CA LYS A 55 13.71 12.89 -0.58
C LYS A 55 15.20 12.82 -0.28
N THR A 56 15.61 12.96 0.99
CA THR A 56 17.03 12.87 1.36
C THR A 56 17.57 11.46 1.15
N LEU A 57 18.78 11.36 0.59
CA LEU A 57 19.45 10.09 0.32
C LEU A 57 20.03 9.44 1.59
N ARG A 58 20.22 10.22 2.66
CA ARG A 58 20.76 9.75 3.94
C ARG A 58 19.87 10.21 5.07
N HIS A 59 19.65 9.32 6.04
CA HIS A 59 18.90 9.59 7.26
C HIS A 59 17.50 10.19 7.04
N ALA A 60 16.80 9.74 5.99
CA ALA A 60 15.39 10.11 5.82
C ALA A 60 14.56 9.60 7.01
N PRO A 61 13.60 10.39 7.51
CA PRO A 61 12.66 9.91 8.50
C PRO A 61 11.79 8.80 7.90
N ALA A 62 11.31 7.89 8.75
CA ALA A 62 10.39 6.85 8.32
C ALA A 62 9.10 7.47 7.74
N TYR A 63 8.68 6.98 6.58
CA TYR A 63 7.38 7.34 6.02
C TYR A 63 6.28 6.62 6.83
N PRO A 64 5.20 7.32 7.24
CA PRO A 64 4.19 6.73 8.09
C PRO A 64 3.41 5.66 7.33
N VAL A 65 3.55 4.41 7.78
CA VAL A 65 2.76 3.28 7.33
C VAL A 65 2.16 2.63 8.56
N ARG A 66 0.84 2.40 8.54
CA ARG A 66 0.12 1.75 9.64
C ARG A 66 -0.81 0.65 9.12
N PHE A 67 -1.15 -0.28 9.98
CA PHE A 67 -2.25 -1.22 9.71
C PHE A 67 -3.59 -0.59 10.06
N SER A 68 -4.66 -0.99 9.38
CA SER A 68 -6.02 -0.67 9.79
C SER A 68 -6.38 -1.39 11.08
N GLU A 69 -7.34 -0.84 11.83
CA GLU A 69 -7.83 -1.47 13.06
C GLU A 69 -8.43 -2.86 12.79
N ARG A 70 -9.15 -3.03 11.68
CA ARG A 70 -9.75 -4.31 11.31
C ARG A 70 -8.71 -5.37 10.98
N LEU A 71 -7.66 -5.01 10.25
CA LEU A 71 -6.56 -5.93 9.94
C LEU A 71 -5.80 -6.33 11.21
N ASN A 72 -5.53 -5.38 12.10
CA ASN A 72 -4.90 -5.66 13.39
C ASN A 72 -5.77 -6.61 14.23
N ALA A 73 -7.06 -6.34 14.36
CA ALA A 73 -7.98 -7.20 15.12
C ALA A 73 -8.01 -8.64 14.56
N GLU A 74 -8.03 -8.79 13.24
CA GLU A 74 -8.01 -10.12 12.60
C GLU A 74 -6.68 -10.84 12.83
N ARG A 75 -5.54 -10.13 12.78
CA ARG A 75 -4.23 -10.67 13.12
C ARG A 75 -4.19 -11.19 14.57
N GLU A 76 -4.64 -10.40 15.53
CA GLU A 76 -4.65 -10.80 16.95
C GLU A 76 -5.58 -12.01 17.19
N ARG A 77 -6.75 -12.05 16.53
CA ARG A 77 -7.66 -13.20 16.58
C ARG A 77 -6.98 -14.49 16.10
N LEU A 78 -6.24 -14.42 14.98
CA LEU A 78 -5.53 -15.56 14.43
C LEU A 78 -4.37 -16.01 15.32
N LEU A 79 -3.61 -15.07 15.89
CA LEU A 79 -2.52 -15.39 16.83
C LEU A 79 -3.05 -16.12 18.07
N ALA A 80 -4.13 -15.62 18.68
CA ALA A 80 -4.75 -16.27 19.84
C ALA A 80 -5.26 -17.69 19.51
N ALA A 81 -5.83 -17.90 18.32
CA ALA A 81 -6.28 -19.22 17.88
C ALA A 81 -5.13 -20.22 17.72
N ILE A 82 -3.96 -19.76 17.26
CA ILE A 82 -2.76 -20.60 17.15
C ILE A 82 -2.21 -20.95 18.53
N THR A 83 -2.16 -19.99 19.46
CA THR A 83 -1.62 -20.22 20.81
C THR A 83 -2.50 -21.13 21.67
N ASN A 84 -3.82 -21.08 21.51
CA ASN A 84 -4.75 -21.94 22.24
C ASN A 84 -4.92 -23.35 21.64
N GLY A 85 -4.33 -23.61 20.48
CA GLY A 85 -4.37 -24.90 19.77
C GLY A 85 -3.14 -25.79 19.96
N VAL A 86 -2.23 -25.42 20.88
CA VAL A 86 -1.01 -26.17 21.28
C VAL A 86 -1.17 -26.69 22.71
#